data_AF-A0A367IJR5-F1
#
_entry.id   AF-A0A367IJR5-F1
#
_cell.length_a   1.000
_cell.length_b   1.000
_cell.length_c   1.000
_cell.angle_alpha   90.00
_cell.angle_beta   90.00
_cell.angle_gamma   90.00
#
_symmetry.space_group_name_H-M   'P 1'
#
loop_
_entity.id
_entity.type
_entity.pdbx_description
1 polymer ?
#
loop_
_entity_poly.entity_id
_entity_poly.type
_entity_poly.pdbx_seq_one_letter_code
_entity_poly.pdbx_strand_id
1 'polypeptide(L)'
;TTLWAIMVYILQNRTMEQRIVEFYLYTSFLISGDLILFKLPCSYKIKEDRVNKLIAICQPTVDIIIASLLGVKEGICTSTNTAFTDGTERNKFYISHSSDSTSLPPFIIEFQHMITKNFIFTLIPILLMFCINQVEFKALTDQFKFNFRRSYFLETPSNHSAQYCYILTTESITSDVDNVNEDMNPIITFANLLLSGQQSIVGINRKNDPIILKIYSISKDIMIDSISTEMKGIQDLSTLNRQVTKNFSQLPSFFPLDHPPSFVLSITLLKQERLIQ
;
A
#
# COMPACT_ATOMS: atom_id res chain seq x y z
N THR A 1 11.02 12.42 -16.33
CA THR A 1 10.70 12.75 -14.92
C THR A 1 9.57 11.84 -14.49
N THR A 2 9.86 10.91 -13.60
CA THR A 2 8.87 9.97 -13.05
C THR A 2 8.06 10.74 -12.02
N LEU A 3 6.79 11.03 -12.31
CA LEU A 3 5.90 11.76 -11.40
C LEU A 3 5.26 10.78 -10.42
N TRP A 4 5.56 10.97 -9.15
CA TRP A 4 5.00 10.18 -8.04
C TRP A 4 3.83 10.94 -7.44
N ALA A 5 2.70 10.26 -7.21
CA ALA A 5 1.42 10.92 -7.02
C ALA A 5 0.49 10.19 -6.03
N ILE A 6 -0.26 10.90 -5.19
CA ILE A 6 -1.37 10.33 -4.40
C ILE A 6 -2.64 11.02 -4.79
N MET A 7 -3.47 10.31 -5.53
CA MET A 7 -4.73 10.80 -6.04
C MET A 7 -5.86 10.62 -5.02
N VAL A 8 -6.60 11.67 -4.70
CA VAL A 8 -7.81 11.58 -3.86
C VAL A 8 -9.01 11.96 -4.70
N TYR A 9 -9.85 10.99 -5.01
CA TYR A 9 -11.13 11.18 -5.68
C TYR A 9 -12.26 11.24 -4.66
N ILE A 10 -13.08 12.29 -4.75
CA ILE A 10 -14.29 12.44 -3.95
C ILE A 10 -15.47 12.61 -4.92
N LEU A 11 -16.31 11.60 -4.94
CA LEU A 11 -17.53 11.42 -5.71
C LEU A 11 -18.74 11.68 -4.80
N GLN A 12 -19.26 12.90 -4.87
CA GLN A 12 -20.59 13.27 -4.38
C GLN A 12 -20.82 13.13 -2.86
N ASN A 13 -20.50 14.20 -2.11
CA ASN A 13 -21.26 14.55 -0.89
C ASN A 13 -21.11 16.06 -0.59
N ARG A 14 -22.22 16.81 -0.64
CA ARG A 14 -22.22 18.28 -0.39
C ARG A 14 -21.78 18.67 1.03
N THR A 15 -21.67 17.70 1.95
CA THR A 15 -21.25 17.90 3.35
C THR A 15 -19.78 17.61 3.62
N MET A 16 -19.02 17.05 2.67
CA MET A 16 -17.62 16.64 2.88
C MET A 16 -16.61 17.79 2.77
N GLU A 17 -16.91 18.84 1.99
CA GLU A 17 -16.03 20.01 1.88
C GLU A 17 -15.73 20.68 3.23
N GLN A 18 -16.66 20.56 4.19
CA GLN A 18 -16.51 21.10 5.54
C GLN A 18 -15.81 20.15 6.53
N ARG A 19 -15.61 18.87 6.18
CA ARG A 19 -15.18 17.82 7.14
C ARG A 19 -13.74 17.34 6.99
N ILE A 20 -13.02 17.76 5.95
CA ILE A 20 -11.58 17.49 5.91
C ILE A 20 -10.92 18.44 6.92
N VAL A 21 -10.72 17.95 8.13
CA VAL A 21 -10.22 18.70 9.29
C VAL A 21 -8.75 18.37 9.49
N GLU A 22 -7.93 19.39 9.75
CA GLU A 22 -6.53 19.20 10.14
C GLU A 22 -6.49 18.57 11.54
N PHE A 23 -5.99 17.34 11.62
CA PHE A 23 -5.76 16.63 12.88
C PHE A 23 -4.28 16.56 13.18
N TYR A 24 -3.92 16.98 14.40
CA TYR A 24 -2.58 16.83 14.96
C TYR A 24 -2.57 15.63 15.89
N LEU A 25 -1.96 14.53 15.47
CA LEU A 25 -1.78 13.32 16.29
C LEU A 25 -0.52 13.47 17.15
N TYR A 26 -0.67 13.95 18.37
CA TYR A 26 0.42 14.00 19.35
C TYR A 26 0.64 12.61 19.95
N THR A 27 1.64 11.89 19.44
CA THR A 27 2.18 10.70 20.11
C THR A 27 3.69 10.80 20.14
N SER A 28 4.29 11.00 21.32
CA SER A 28 5.75 11.03 21.43
C SER A 28 6.31 9.60 21.34
N PHE A 29 6.68 9.16 20.14
CA PHE A 29 7.43 7.92 19.94
C PHE A 29 8.92 8.23 19.90
N LEU A 30 9.70 7.68 20.84
CA LEU A 30 11.15 7.64 20.70
C LEU A 30 11.49 6.56 19.66
N ILE A 31 12.42 6.87 18.74
CA ILE A 31 12.90 5.88 17.79
C ILE A 31 13.59 4.76 18.57
N SER A 32 13.03 3.55 18.53
CA SER A 32 13.70 2.37 19.05
C SER A 32 14.94 2.06 18.20
N GLY A 33 16.06 1.71 18.84
CA GLY A 33 17.30 1.32 18.15
C GLY A 33 17.07 0.20 17.13
N ASP A 34 16.15 -0.71 17.42
CA ASP A 34 15.76 -1.80 16.52
C ASP A 34 15.11 -1.31 15.21
N LEU A 35 14.42 -0.18 15.26
CA LEU A 35 13.77 0.41 14.08
C LEU A 35 14.78 1.12 13.17
N ILE A 36 15.85 1.68 13.76
CA ILE A 36 16.95 2.33 13.03
C ILE A 36 17.72 1.29 12.21
N LEU A 37 17.98 0.11 12.80
CA LEU A 37 18.71 -0.98 12.16
C LEU A 37 17.84 -1.76 11.17
N PHE A 38 16.53 -1.65 11.27
CA PHE A 38 15.60 -2.33 10.38
C PHE A 38 15.70 -1.77 8.95
N LYS A 39 15.76 -2.69 8.00
CA LYS A 39 15.69 -2.43 6.57
C LYS A 39 14.69 -3.37 5.94
N LEU A 40 13.76 -2.81 5.17
CA LEU A 40 12.90 -3.60 4.30
C LEU A 40 13.77 -4.31 3.24
N PRO A 41 13.57 -5.61 2.99
CA PRO A 41 14.24 -6.34 1.92
C PRO A 41 14.04 -5.70 0.55
N CYS A 42 14.87 -6.06 -0.41
CA CYS A 42 14.77 -5.55 -1.78
C CYS A 42 13.44 -5.88 -2.45
N SER A 43 12.87 -7.05 -2.17
CA SER A 43 11.53 -7.46 -2.61
C SER A 43 10.38 -6.80 -1.84
N TYR A 44 10.70 -6.00 -0.82
CA TYR A 44 9.77 -5.38 0.12
C TYR A 44 9.94 -3.85 0.19
N LYS A 45 10.55 -3.23 -0.82
CA LYS A 45 10.65 -1.76 -0.87
C LYS A 45 9.25 -1.14 -0.80
N ILE A 46 9.14 0.02 -0.14
CA ILE A 46 7.90 0.82 -0.12
C ILE A 46 7.51 1.30 -1.53
N LYS A 47 8.33 1.07 -2.56
CA LYS A 47 7.94 1.31 -3.96
C LYS A 47 7.34 0.10 -4.67
N GLU A 48 7.41 -1.08 -4.05
CA GLU A 48 6.89 -2.32 -4.60
C GLU A 48 5.43 -2.52 -4.17
N ASP A 49 4.64 -3.02 -5.11
CA ASP A 49 3.19 -3.19 -4.99
C ASP A 49 2.81 -4.08 -3.79
N ARG A 50 3.61 -5.13 -3.52
CA ARG A 50 3.31 -6.14 -2.50
C ARG A 50 3.28 -5.56 -1.09
N VAL A 51 4.26 -4.72 -0.72
CA VAL A 51 4.36 -4.16 0.64
C VAL A 51 3.39 -3.04 0.86
N ASN A 52 3.23 -2.17 -0.14
CA ASN A 52 2.24 -1.12 -0.07
C ASN A 52 0.84 -1.67 0.11
N LYS A 53 0.49 -2.72 -0.63
CA LYS A 53 -0.78 -3.42 -0.44
C LYS A 53 -0.92 -3.95 0.99
N LEU A 54 0.11 -4.58 1.56
CA LEU A 54 0.04 -5.10 2.93
C LEU A 54 -0.09 -3.98 3.98
N ILE A 55 0.67 -2.89 3.85
CA ILE A 55 0.59 -1.72 4.74
C ILE A 55 -0.78 -1.04 4.63
N ALA A 56 -1.30 -0.89 3.42
CA ALA A 56 -2.62 -0.33 3.10
C ALA A 56 -3.79 -1.14 3.62
N ILE A 57 -3.56 -2.44 3.80
CA ILE A 57 -4.53 -3.42 4.26
C ILE A 57 -4.60 -3.48 5.79
N CYS A 58 -3.58 -2.94 6.47
CA CYS A 58 -3.49 -2.90 7.91
C CYS A 58 -4.42 -1.82 8.48
N GLN A 59 -5.33 -2.22 9.37
CA GLN A 59 -6.35 -1.34 9.93
C GLN A 59 -5.77 -0.06 10.59
N PRO A 60 -4.68 -0.12 11.39
CA PRO A 60 -4.05 1.08 11.93
C PRO A 60 -3.60 2.11 10.88
N THR A 61 -3.12 1.65 9.71
CA THR A 61 -2.75 2.56 8.61
C THR A 61 -3.97 3.25 8.04
N VAL A 62 -5.04 2.48 7.81
CA VAL A 62 -6.32 2.99 7.30
C VAL A 62 -6.90 4.02 8.26
N ASP A 63 -6.88 3.73 9.56
CA ASP A 63 -7.38 4.62 10.59
C ASP A 63 -6.63 5.96 10.58
N ILE A 64 -5.30 5.94 10.44
CA ILE A 64 -4.49 7.17 10.29
C ILE A 64 -4.93 7.94 9.05
N ILE A 65 -4.99 7.28 7.89
CA ILE A 65 -5.36 7.91 6.61
C ILE A 65 -6.75 8.56 6.72
N ILE A 66 -7.71 7.86 7.29
CA ILE A 66 -9.12 8.25 7.32
C ILE A 66 -9.41 9.29 8.38
N ALA A 67 -8.79 9.19 9.56
CA ALA A 67 -8.84 10.25 10.54
C ALA A 67 -8.30 11.56 9.97
N SER A 68 -7.22 11.48 9.20
CA SER A 68 -6.55 12.64 8.63
C SER A 68 -7.29 13.24 7.43
N LEU A 69 -7.90 12.41 6.58
CA LEU A 69 -8.64 12.87 5.41
C LEU A 69 -10.06 13.30 5.74
N LEU A 70 -10.77 12.58 6.62
CA LEU A 70 -12.21 12.78 6.84
C LEU A 70 -12.53 13.40 8.20
N GLY A 71 -11.50 13.67 9.01
CA GLY A 71 -11.67 14.27 10.34
C GLY A 71 -12.47 13.38 11.30
N VAL A 72 -12.34 12.05 11.17
CA VAL A 72 -13.10 11.09 11.97
C VAL A 72 -12.23 10.35 12.98
N LYS A 73 -12.84 9.74 13.99
CA LYS A 73 -12.13 8.93 14.99
C LYS A 73 -11.61 7.63 14.36
N GLU A 74 -10.42 7.19 14.81
CA GLU A 74 -9.86 5.87 14.48
C GLU A 74 -10.86 4.73 14.80
N GLY A 75 -10.89 3.68 13.98
CA GLY A 75 -11.72 2.49 14.18
C GLY A 75 -13.19 2.62 13.75
N ILE A 76 -13.61 3.74 13.17
CA ILE A 76 -14.99 3.91 12.66
C ILE A 76 -15.26 3.09 11.40
N CYS A 77 -14.22 2.76 10.64
CA CYS A 77 -14.33 2.06 9.37
C CYS A 77 -13.71 0.67 9.47
N THR A 78 -14.34 -0.34 8.86
CA THR A 78 -13.71 -1.65 8.69
C THR A 78 -13.61 -2.02 7.23
N SER A 79 -12.62 -2.85 6.92
CA SER A 79 -12.49 -3.43 5.60
C SER A 79 -13.52 -4.52 5.39
N THR A 80 -14.23 -4.45 4.27
CA THR A 80 -15.00 -5.55 3.69
C THR A 80 -14.22 -6.13 2.53
N ASN A 81 -14.21 -7.46 2.41
CA ASN A 81 -13.61 -8.13 1.25
C ASN A 81 -14.45 -7.82 0.01
N THR A 82 -13.84 -7.16 -0.98
CA THR A 82 -14.41 -7.02 -2.31
C THR A 82 -13.75 -8.02 -3.24
N ALA A 83 -14.45 -9.12 -3.51
CA ALA A 83 -14.27 -9.83 -4.76
C ALA A 83 -15.10 -9.08 -5.80
N PHE A 84 -14.46 -8.43 -6.77
CA PHE A 84 -15.19 -8.00 -7.96
C PHE A 84 -15.67 -9.25 -8.72
N THR A 85 -16.74 -9.10 -9.50
CA THR A 85 -17.37 -10.21 -10.24
C THR A 85 -16.45 -10.88 -11.27
N ASP A 86 -15.31 -10.25 -11.59
CA ASP A 86 -14.28 -10.76 -12.49
C ASP A 86 -13.26 -11.68 -11.79
N GLY A 87 -13.40 -11.90 -10.48
CA GLY A 87 -12.48 -12.74 -9.71
C GLY A 87 -11.12 -12.08 -9.44
N THR A 88 -10.93 -10.82 -9.83
CA THR A 88 -9.70 -10.09 -9.52
C THR A 88 -9.76 -9.63 -8.07
N GLU A 89 -8.96 -10.24 -7.19
CA GLU A 89 -8.74 -9.72 -5.84
C GLU A 89 -8.02 -8.37 -5.95
N ARG A 90 -8.78 -7.28 -5.93
CA ARG A 90 -8.23 -5.93 -5.85
C ARG A 90 -9.01 -5.08 -4.86
N ASN A 91 -8.21 -4.42 -4.02
CA ASN A 91 -8.53 -3.33 -3.11
C ASN A 91 -9.46 -3.71 -1.95
N LYS A 92 -9.25 -3.02 -0.83
CA LYS A 92 -10.14 -3.11 0.32
C LYS A 92 -11.18 -2.01 0.23
N PHE A 93 -12.43 -2.43 0.28
CA PHE A 93 -13.57 -1.55 0.41
C PHE A 93 -13.83 -1.28 1.88
N TYR A 94 -14.00 -0.02 2.24
CA TYR A 94 -14.20 0.37 3.62
C TYR A 94 -15.58 0.98 3.81
N ILE A 95 -16.24 0.53 4.87
CA ILE A 95 -17.59 0.98 5.24
C ILE A 95 -17.54 1.48 6.67
N SER A 96 -18.19 2.61 6.94
CA SER A 96 -18.35 3.15 8.29
C SER A 96 -19.41 2.37 9.07
N HIS A 97 -19.13 2.09 10.34
CA HIS A 97 -20.05 1.43 11.28
C HIS A 97 -20.96 2.39 12.06
N SER A 98 -20.84 3.70 11.85
CA SER A 98 -21.67 4.69 12.51
C SER A 98 -23.17 4.39 12.35
N SER A 99 -23.85 4.05 13.44
CA SER A 99 -25.31 4.01 13.55
C SER A 99 -25.95 5.39 13.52
N ASP A 100 -25.14 6.45 13.66
CA ASP A 100 -25.60 7.83 13.62
C ASP A 100 -25.85 8.27 12.17
N SER A 101 -26.83 9.17 11.99
CA SER A 101 -27.31 9.70 10.69
C SER A 101 -26.28 10.43 9.83
N THR A 102 -25.01 10.43 10.24
CA THR A 102 -23.87 11.01 9.51
C THR A 102 -22.84 9.95 9.13
N SER A 103 -23.31 8.78 8.69
CA SER A 103 -22.44 7.72 8.16
C SER A 103 -21.56 8.28 7.03
N LEU A 104 -20.26 8.00 7.12
CA LEU A 104 -19.35 8.32 6.04
C LEU A 104 -19.76 7.52 4.79
N PRO A 105 -19.72 8.12 3.60
CA PRO A 105 -19.91 7.37 2.39
C PRO A 105 -18.80 6.30 2.27
N PRO A 106 -19.09 5.17 1.62
CA PRO A 106 -18.07 4.14 1.41
C PRO A 106 -16.90 4.69 0.61
N PHE A 107 -15.71 4.20 0.93
CA PHE A 107 -14.49 4.59 0.24
C PHE A 107 -13.63 3.38 -0.10
N ILE A 108 -12.84 3.53 -1.17
CA ILE A 108 -11.79 2.58 -1.53
C ILE A 108 -10.44 3.23 -1.29
N ILE A 109 -9.54 2.47 -0.67
CA ILE A 109 -8.12 2.79 -0.66
C ILE A 109 -7.42 1.82 -1.60
N GLU A 110 -6.68 2.37 -2.54
CA GLU A 110 -6.02 1.62 -3.59
C GLU A 110 -4.59 2.09 -3.78
N PHE A 111 -3.70 1.12 -3.99
CA PHE A 111 -2.31 1.35 -4.32
C PHE A 111 -2.11 0.81 -5.74
N GLN A 112 -1.61 1.67 -6.62
CA GLN A 112 -1.34 1.31 -8.02
C GLN A 112 0.09 1.69 -8.36
N HIS A 113 0.79 0.75 -8.97
CA HIS A 113 2.10 1.03 -9.53
C HIS A 113 2.00 2.05 -10.66
N MET A 114 1.00 1.89 -11.55
CA MET A 114 0.76 2.80 -12.68
C MET A 114 -0.71 3.17 -12.75
N ILE A 115 -1.01 4.46 -12.88
CA ILE A 115 -2.38 4.94 -13.09
C ILE A 115 -2.57 5.25 -14.57
N THR A 116 -3.58 4.59 -15.16
CA THR A 116 -4.03 4.82 -16.54
C THR A 116 -5.37 5.55 -16.54
N LYS A 117 -5.73 6.17 -17.68
CA LYS A 117 -7.00 6.90 -17.83
C LYS A 117 -8.22 6.04 -17.52
N ASN A 118 -8.18 4.75 -17.88
CA ASN A 118 -9.30 3.83 -17.70
C ASN A 118 -9.58 3.53 -16.23
N PHE A 119 -8.58 3.72 -15.37
CA PHE A 119 -8.65 3.42 -13.96
C PHE A 119 -9.50 4.43 -13.17
N ILE A 120 -9.68 5.63 -13.71
CA ILE A 120 -10.31 6.78 -13.05
C ILE A 120 -11.86 6.72 -13.08
N PHE A 121 -12.45 5.83 -13.88
CA PHE A 121 -13.90 5.86 -14.19
C PHE A 121 -14.80 5.00 -13.31
N THR A 122 -14.42 4.69 -12.06
CA THR A 122 -15.24 3.85 -11.17
C THR A 122 -16.32 4.64 -10.40
N LEU A 123 -17.52 4.06 -10.26
CA LEU A 123 -18.71 4.65 -9.61
C LEU A 123 -18.68 4.56 -8.06
N ILE A 124 -17.59 4.97 -7.41
CA ILE A 124 -17.44 4.85 -5.94
C ILE A 124 -17.38 6.23 -5.28
N PRO A 125 -18.14 6.50 -4.20
CA PRO A 125 -18.23 7.83 -3.60
C PRO A 125 -16.91 8.46 -3.15
N ILE A 126 -15.91 7.68 -2.75
CA ILE A 126 -14.57 8.18 -2.47
C ILE A 126 -13.56 7.12 -2.90
N LEU A 127 -12.57 7.53 -3.69
CA LEU A 127 -11.48 6.66 -4.12
C LEU A 127 -10.15 7.35 -3.78
N LEU A 128 -9.46 6.84 -2.79
CA LEU A 128 -8.11 7.24 -2.46
C LEU A 128 -7.13 6.31 -3.16
N MET A 129 -6.25 6.86 -3.98
CA MET A 129 -5.34 6.12 -4.82
C MET A 129 -3.91 6.59 -4.64
N PHE A 130 -3.02 5.67 -4.31
CA PHE A 130 -1.59 5.94 -4.17
C PHE A 130 -0.88 5.44 -5.42
N CYS A 131 -0.34 6.36 -6.23
CA CYS A 131 0.48 6.05 -7.40
C CYS A 131 1.95 5.93 -7.01
N ILE A 132 2.48 4.72 -7.16
CA ILE A 132 3.83 4.35 -6.71
C ILE A 132 4.81 4.25 -7.88
N ASN A 133 4.54 4.80 -9.05
CA ASN A 133 5.60 4.90 -10.05
C ASN A 133 5.27 6.01 -11.02
N GLN A 134 4.25 5.80 -11.84
CA GLN A 134 4.00 6.67 -12.97
C GLN A 134 2.51 6.87 -13.20
N VAL A 135 2.15 8.14 -13.40
CA VAL A 135 0.90 8.51 -14.06
C VAL A 135 1.18 8.57 -15.55
N GLU A 136 0.52 7.73 -16.34
CA GLU A 136 0.77 7.61 -17.79
C GLU A 136 0.36 8.89 -18.56
N PHE A 137 -0.43 9.76 -17.92
CA PHE A 137 -1.15 10.83 -18.58
C PHE A 137 -0.54 12.20 -18.30
N LYS A 138 0.50 12.58 -19.08
CA LYS A 138 1.09 13.94 -19.04
C LYS A 138 0.02 15.05 -19.21
N ALA A 139 -0.95 14.81 -20.09
CA ALA A 139 -2.05 15.74 -20.31
C ALA A 139 -2.97 15.89 -19.07
N LEU A 140 -2.97 14.93 -18.14
CA LEU A 140 -3.73 15.02 -16.89
C LEU A 140 -2.94 15.81 -15.85
N THR A 141 -1.63 15.57 -15.74
CA THR A 141 -0.76 16.29 -14.79
C THR A 141 -0.75 17.79 -15.08
N ASP A 142 -0.84 18.20 -16.35
CA ASP A 142 -0.92 19.60 -16.76
C ASP A 142 -2.26 20.28 -16.39
N GLN A 143 -3.30 19.49 -16.06
CA GLN A 143 -4.60 20.01 -15.61
C GLN A 143 -4.65 20.26 -14.11
N PHE A 144 -3.76 19.63 -13.34
CA PHE A 144 -3.69 19.80 -11.90
C PHE A 144 -3.04 21.14 -11.54
N LYS A 145 -3.69 21.87 -10.63
CA LYS A 145 -3.25 23.18 -10.13
C LYS A 145 -3.27 23.17 -8.62
N PHE A 146 -2.43 23.98 -7.99
CA PHE A 146 -2.45 24.13 -6.54
C PHE A 146 -3.83 24.53 -6.03
N ASN A 147 -4.33 23.80 -5.04
CA ASN A 147 -5.56 24.16 -4.35
C ASN A 147 -5.26 25.31 -3.37
N PHE A 148 -6.01 26.41 -3.47
CA PHE A 148 -5.79 27.60 -2.63
C PHE A 148 -6.12 27.40 -1.14
N ARG A 149 -6.96 26.41 -0.82
CA ARG A 149 -7.30 26.07 0.57
C ARG A 149 -6.28 25.12 1.20
N ARG A 150 -5.60 24.30 0.38
CA ARG A 150 -4.61 23.31 0.80
C ARG A 150 -3.49 23.24 -0.22
N SER A 151 -2.43 24.00 0.05
CA SER A 151 -1.26 24.13 -0.81
C SER A 151 -0.58 22.80 -1.15
N TYR A 152 -0.72 21.77 -0.31
CA TYR A 152 -0.11 20.48 -0.55
C TYR A 152 -0.89 19.60 -1.55
N PHE A 153 -2.18 19.89 -1.81
CA PHE A 153 -2.96 19.22 -2.84
C PHE A 153 -2.91 19.99 -4.16
N LEU A 154 -2.64 19.28 -5.25
CA LEU A 154 -3.00 19.77 -6.58
C LEU A 154 -4.40 19.25 -6.92
N GLU A 155 -5.27 20.09 -7.47
CA GLU A 155 -6.63 19.77 -7.88
C GLU A 155 -6.80 19.94 -9.39
N THR A 156 -7.64 19.11 -10.00
CA THR A 156 -8.11 19.28 -11.38
C THR A 156 -9.59 19.66 -11.38
N PRO A 157 -10.07 20.43 -12.36
CA PRO A 157 -11.50 20.62 -12.56
C PRO A 157 -12.23 19.26 -12.58
N SER A 158 -13.40 19.21 -11.94
CA SER A 158 -14.28 18.04 -11.96
C SER A 158 -14.47 17.54 -13.39
N ASN A 159 -14.11 16.29 -13.64
CA ASN A 159 -14.60 15.56 -14.81
C ASN A 159 -15.93 14.88 -14.41
N HIS A 160 -16.78 14.51 -15.37
CA HIS A 160 -18.14 14.01 -15.11
C HIS A 160 -18.24 12.78 -14.16
N SER A 161 -17.10 12.22 -13.74
CA SER A 161 -16.98 11.06 -12.86
C SER A 161 -16.45 11.37 -11.47
N ALA A 162 -16.10 12.61 -11.11
CA ALA A 162 -15.76 12.97 -9.73
C ALA A 162 -15.94 14.46 -9.46
N GLN A 163 -16.45 14.80 -8.28
CA GLN A 163 -16.65 16.21 -7.90
C GLN A 163 -15.32 16.87 -7.55
N TYR A 164 -14.45 16.14 -6.86
CA TYR A 164 -13.08 16.59 -6.57
C TYR A 164 -12.10 15.49 -6.91
N CYS A 165 -10.96 15.92 -7.44
CA CYS A 165 -9.85 15.06 -7.78
C CYS A 165 -8.58 15.78 -7.39
N TYR A 166 -7.94 15.29 -6.33
CA TYR A 166 -6.70 15.81 -5.81
C TYR A 166 -5.53 14.90 -6.16
N ILE A 167 -4.31 15.42 -6.16
CA ILE A 167 -3.08 14.66 -6.29
C ILE A 167 -2.01 15.27 -5.37
N LEU A 168 -1.26 14.45 -4.63
CA LEU A 168 -0.06 14.85 -3.89
C LEU A 168 1.16 14.39 -4.65
N THR A 169 2.08 15.28 -4.98
CA THR A 169 3.36 14.91 -5.59
C THR A 169 4.51 15.24 -4.66
N THR A 170 5.73 14.81 -4.99
CA THR A 170 6.91 15.20 -4.20
C THR A 170 7.03 16.72 -4.16
N GLU A 171 6.83 17.37 -5.31
CA GLU A 171 6.89 18.83 -5.44
C GLU A 171 5.80 19.54 -4.64
N SER A 172 4.57 18.98 -4.59
CA SER A 172 3.46 19.63 -3.88
C SER A 172 3.63 19.59 -2.36
N ILE A 173 4.38 18.64 -1.81
CA ILE A 173 4.59 18.49 -0.36
C ILE A 173 5.96 18.99 0.14
N THR A 174 6.87 19.39 -0.77
CA THR A 174 8.27 19.68 -0.40
C THR A 174 8.37 20.80 0.64
N SER A 175 7.57 21.86 0.50
CA SER A 175 7.54 22.98 1.45
C SER A 175 7.20 22.53 2.88
N ASP A 176 6.21 21.65 3.01
CA ASP A 176 5.74 21.15 4.28
C ASP A 176 6.74 20.16 4.89
N VAL A 177 7.38 19.33 4.06
CA VAL A 177 8.42 18.39 4.50
C VAL A 177 9.65 19.14 5.04
N ASP A 178 10.04 20.24 4.40
CA ASP A 178 11.24 21.01 4.77
C ASP A 178 11.02 21.94 5.99
N ASN A 179 9.77 22.23 6.37
CA ASN A 179 9.46 23.13 7.49
C ASN A 179 9.61 22.47 8.89
N VAL A 180 10.84 22.23 9.32
CA VAL A 180 11.18 21.47 10.56
C VAL A 180 10.50 21.99 11.84
N ASN A 181 10.06 23.25 11.86
CA ASN A 181 9.50 23.89 13.05
C ASN A 181 7.99 23.61 13.26
N GLU A 182 7.31 23.09 12.24
CA GLU A 182 5.87 22.79 12.30
C GLU A 182 5.61 21.29 12.30
N ASP A 183 4.55 20.92 13.02
CA ASP A 183 4.01 19.57 13.00
C ASP A 183 3.46 19.27 11.61
N MET A 184 3.91 18.16 11.02
CA MET A 184 3.54 17.82 9.66
C MET A 184 2.13 17.22 9.64
N ASN A 185 1.30 17.64 8.67
CA ASN A 185 -0.01 17.04 8.48
C ASN A 185 0.15 15.53 8.23
N PRO A 186 -0.60 14.66 8.93
CA PRO A 186 -0.47 13.20 8.78
C PRO A 186 -0.53 12.66 7.34
N ILE A 187 -1.32 13.28 6.47
CA ILE A 187 -1.41 12.90 5.05
C ILE A 187 -0.12 13.23 4.34
N ILE A 188 0.46 14.39 4.62
CA ILE A 188 1.76 14.82 4.09
C ILE A 188 2.85 13.87 4.59
N THR A 189 2.81 13.51 5.88
CA THR A 189 3.73 12.54 6.46
C THR A 189 3.66 11.18 5.76
N PHE A 190 2.45 10.67 5.56
CA PHE A 190 2.22 9.41 4.88
C PHE A 190 2.65 9.49 3.41
N ALA A 191 2.38 10.61 2.75
CA ALA A 191 2.83 10.88 1.39
C ALA A 191 4.35 10.89 1.28
N ASN A 192 5.04 11.66 2.12
CA ASN A 192 6.49 11.75 2.18
C ASN A 192 7.12 10.36 2.36
N LEU A 193 6.55 9.55 3.27
CA LEU A 193 6.99 8.17 3.47
C LEU A 193 6.90 7.34 2.19
N LEU A 194 5.72 7.30 1.54
CA LEU A 194 5.51 6.51 0.33
C LEU A 194 6.37 7.00 -0.85
N LEU A 195 6.43 8.31 -1.05
CA LEU A 195 7.16 8.94 -2.15
C LEU A 195 8.69 8.77 -2.00
N SER A 196 9.20 8.78 -0.76
CA SER A 196 10.62 8.54 -0.47
C SER A 196 11.08 7.17 -1.00
N GLY A 197 10.22 6.15 -0.90
CA GLY A 197 10.52 4.78 -1.28
C GLY A 197 11.70 4.15 -0.55
N GLN A 198 12.10 4.72 0.59
CA GLN A 198 13.27 4.26 1.32
C GLN A 198 12.99 2.92 2.01
N GLN A 199 13.99 2.05 2.03
CA GLN A 199 13.90 0.78 2.76
C GLN A 199 14.14 0.94 4.26
N SER A 200 14.86 2.00 4.62
CA SER A 200 15.27 2.29 5.99
C SER A 200 14.77 3.66 6.38
N ILE A 201 14.32 3.77 7.63
CA ILE A 201 13.88 5.03 8.21
C ILE A 201 15.00 6.08 8.25
N VAL A 202 16.27 5.66 8.25
CA VAL A 202 17.43 6.56 8.33
C VAL A 202 17.49 7.55 7.16
N GLY A 203 17.04 7.14 5.98
CA GLY A 203 17.07 7.96 4.76
C GLY A 203 15.86 8.85 4.56
N ILE A 204 14.93 8.90 5.53
CA ILE A 204 13.67 9.63 5.39
C ILE A 204 13.75 10.98 6.08
N ASN A 205 13.38 12.04 5.34
CA ASN A 205 13.18 13.36 5.93
C ASN A 205 12.07 13.29 6.98
N ARG A 206 12.28 13.93 8.13
CA ARG A 206 11.37 13.84 9.29
C ARG A 206 11.25 12.44 9.88
N LYS A 207 12.28 11.59 9.80
CA LYS A 207 12.28 10.22 10.39
C LYS A 207 11.81 10.08 11.85
N ASN A 208 11.88 11.15 12.64
CA ASN A 208 11.40 11.17 14.03
C ASN A 208 9.89 11.41 14.15
N ASP A 209 9.19 11.61 13.04
CA ASP A 209 7.74 11.80 13.02
C ASP A 209 7.03 10.53 13.56
N PRO A 210 6.09 10.68 14.50
CA PRO A 210 5.40 9.55 15.12
C PRO A 210 4.68 8.63 14.14
N ILE A 211 4.12 9.18 13.05
CA ILE A 211 3.42 8.42 12.02
C ILE A 211 4.42 7.62 11.20
N ILE A 212 5.57 8.21 10.83
CA ILE A 212 6.63 7.46 10.13
C ILE A 212 7.08 6.27 10.98
N LEU A 213 7.30 6.50 12.28
CA LEU A 213 7.70 5.46 13.21
C LEU A 213 6.63 4.36 13.35
N LYS A 214 5.36 4.75 13.49
CA LYS A 214 4.24 3.82 13.59
C LYS A 214 4.11 2.96 12.33
N ILE A 215 4.18 3.55 11.13
CA ILE A 215 4.10 2.81 9.87
C ILE A 215 5.30 1.88 9.68
N TYR A 216 6.52 2.31 10.04
CA TYR A 216 7.69 1.41 9.97
C TYR A 216 7.58 0.23 10.95
N SER A 217 7.05 0.46 12.15
CA SER A 217 6.80 -0.61 13.11
C SER A 217 5.80 -1.62 12.54
N ILE A 218 4.66 -1.14 12.01
CA ILE A 218 3.67 -1.98 11.35
C ILE A 218 4.29 -2.77 10.19
N SER A 219 5.11 -2.10 9.37
CA SER A 219 5.78 -2.74 8.23
C SER A 219 6.74 -3.84 8.67
N LYS A 220 7.47 -3.63 9.77
CA LYS A 220 8.37 -4.63 10.37
C LYS A 220 7.57 -5.84 10.85
N ASP A 221 6.48 -5.63 11.56
CA ASP A 221 5.65 -6.71 12.12
C ASP A 221 5.02 -7.55 10.99
N ILE A 222 4.41 -6.90 10.00
CA ILE A 222 3.85 -7.54 8.80
C ILE A 222 4.90 -8.38 8.06
N MET A 223 6.12 -7.85 7.95
CA MET A 223 7.20 -8.54 7.25
C MET A 223 7.67 -9.79 8.01
N ILE A 224 7.80 -9.71 9.34
CA ILE A 224 8.16 -10.86 10.18
C ILE A 224 7.11 -11.97 10.00
N ASP A 225 5.83 -11.61 10.02
CA ASP A 225 4.73 -12.55 9.82
C ASP A 225 4.75 -13.15 8.41
N SER A 226 4.97 -12.34 7.37
CA SER A 226 5.09 -12.80 5.98
C SER A 226 6.24 -13.78 5.80
N ILE A 227 7.41 -13.49 6.35
CA ILE A 227 8.59 -14.36 6.25
C ILE A 227 8.34 -15.68 6.98
N SER A 228 7.77 -15.63 8.18
CA SER A 228 7.47 -16.84 8.95
C SER A 228 6.52 -17.78 8.21
N THR A 229 5.51 -17.21 7.52
CA THR A 229 4.53 -17.94 6.72
C THR A 229 5.18 -18.58 5.48
N GLU A 230 6.02 -17.83 4.76
CA GLU A 230 6.75 -18.36 3.60
C GLU A 230 7.71 -19.48 4.00
N MET A 231 8.44 -19.32 5.11
CA MET A 231 9.35 -20.35 5.62
C MET A 231 8.61 -21.64 5.98
N LYS A 232 7.42 -21.53 6.60
CA LYS A 232 6.56 -22.68 6.88
C LYS A 232 6.14 -23.40 5.59
N GLY A 233 5.69 -22.64 4.58
CA GLY A 233 5.33 -23.21 3.27
C GLY A 233 6.48 -23.94 2.57
N ILE A 234 7.70 -23.40 2.66
CA ILE A 234 8.92 -24.06 2.14
C ILE A 234 9.20 -25.37 2.90
N GLN A 235 9.04 -25.37 4.24
CA GLN A 235 9.22 -26.57 5.05
C GLN A 235 8.19 -27.65 4.69
N ASP A 236 6.93 -27.28 4.51
CA ASP A 236 5.85 -28.19 4.11
C ASP A 236 6.14 -28.83 2.74
N LEU A 237 6.54 -28.02 1.75
CA LEU A 237 6.95 -28.50 0.43
C LEU A 237 8.18 -29.42 0.49
N SER A 238 9.15 -29.09 1.32
CA SER A 238 10.35 -29.93 1.50
C SER A 238 10.00 -31.29 2.10
N THR A 239 9.05 -31.31 3.04
CA THR A 239 8.56 -32.52 3.70
C THR A 239 7.79 -33.39 2.72
N LEU A 240 6.90 -32.78 1.93
CA LEU A 240 6.17 -33.46 0.85
C LEU A 240 7.14 -34.07 -0.17
N ASN A 241 8.13 -33.31 -0.63
CA ASN A 241 9.11 -33.81 -1.61
C ASN A 241 9.92 -35.00 -1.06
N ARG A 242 10.32 -34.94 0.22
CA ARG A 242 11.00 -36.05 0.91
C ARG A 242 10.11 -37.29 0.97
N GLN A 243 8.82 -37.12 1.24
CA GLN A 243 7.87 -38.23 1.31
C GLN A 243 7.61 -38.85 -0.08
N VAL A 244 7.44 -38.01 -1.11
CA VAL A 244 7.32 -38.46 -2.49
C VAL A 244 8.56 -39.24 -2.92
N THR A 245 9.76 -38.72 -2.65
CA THR A 245 11.04 -39.40 -2.98
C THR A 245 11.15 -40.75 -2.27
N LYS A 246 10.77 -40.83 -0.99
CA LYS A 246 10.75 -42.08 -0.23
C LYS A 246 9.78 -43.09 -0.85
N ASN A 247 8.57 -42.67 -1.19
CA ASN A 247 7.57 -43.54 -1.81
C ASN A 247 8.05 -44.09 -3.16
N PHE A 248 8.71 -43.26 -3.98
CA PHE A 248 9.30 -43.72 -5.24
C PHE A 248 10.46 -44.70 -5.05
N SER A 249 11.32 -44.51 -4.05
CA SER A 249 12.43 -45.43 -3.75
C SER A 249 11.97 -46.80 -3.24
N GLN A 250 10.74 -46.90 -2.75
CA GLN A 250 10.15 -48.15 -2.24
C GLN A 250 9.36 -48.92 -3.30
N LEU A 251 9.17 -48.36 -4.50
CA LEU A 251 8.58 -49.10 -5.61
C LEU A 251 9.57 -50.20 -6.04
N PRO A 252 9.15 -51.47 -6.09
CA PRO A 252 10.00 -52.54 -6.57
C PRO A 252 10.42 -52.26 -8.02
N SER A 253 11.65 -52.62 -8.38
CA SER A 253 12.25 -52.47 -9.71
C SER A 253 11.50 -53.29 -10.76
N PHE A 254 10.30 -52.84 -11.15
CA PHE A 254 9.43 -53.50 -12.14
C PHE A 254 9.53 -52.89 -13.54
N PHE A 255 10.34 -51.85 -13.74
CA PHE A 255 10.59 -51.28 -15.06
C PHE A 255 12.03 -51.56 -15.50
N PRO A 256 12.23 -52.31 -16.61
CA PRO A 256 13.53 -52.47 -17.25
C PRO A 256 14.09 -51.11 -17.67
N LEU A 257 15.42 -50.99 -17.56
CA LEU A 257 16.22 -49.77 -17.54
C LEU A 257 16.42 -49.07 -18.90
N ASP A 258 15.51 -49.21 -19.86
CA ASP A 258 15.77 -48.72 -21.22
C ASP A 258 15.36 -47.26 -21.47
N HIS A 259 14.60 -46.61 -20.58
CA HIS A 259 14.38 -45.15 -20.64
C HIS A 259 14.19 -44.53 -19.24
N PRO A 260 15.04 -43.59 -18.79
CA PRO A 260 14.82 -42.88 -17.54
C PRO A 260 13.59 -41.97 -17.66
N PRO A 261 12.69 -41.95 -16.66
CA PRO A 261 11.53 -41.08 -16.69
C PRO A 261 11.97 -39.62 -16.57
N SER A 262 11.63 -38.82 -17.58
CA SER A 262 11.91 -37.39 -17.73
C SER A 262 11.36 -36.49 -16.60
N PHE A 263 10.56 -37.05 -15.69
CA PHE A 263 9.85 -36.31 -14.64
C PHE A 263 10.73 -35.86 -13.46
N VAL A 264 11.84 -36.56 -13.19
CA VAL A 264 12.72 -36.25 -12.04
C VAL A 264 13.59 -35.02 -12.30
N LEU A 265 13.84 -34.67 -13.57
CA LEU A 265 14.65 -33.50 -13.94
C LEU A 265 13.92 -32.17 -13.67
N SER A 266 12.59 -32.15 -13.77
CA SER A 266 11.79 -30.92 -13.75
C SER A 266 11.73 -30.23 -12.38
N ILE A 267 11.77 -30.99 -11.28
CA ILE A 267 11.68 -30.42 -9.92
C ILE A 267 13.03 -29.82 -9.46
N THR A 268 14.14 -30.38 -9.92
CA THR A 268 15.48 -29.87 -9.59
C THR A 268 15.76 -28.54 -10.29
N LEU A 269 15.28 -28.35 -11.52
CA LEU A 269 15.38 -27.08 -12.27
C LEU A 269 14.56 -25.95 -11.62
N LEU A 270 13.35 -26.23 -11.13
CA LEU A 270 12.51 -25.25 -10.41
C LEU A 270 13.16 -24.75 -9.10
N LYS A 271 14.01 -25.56 -8.45
CA LYS A 271 14.80 -25.14 -7.28
C LYS A 271 15.92 -24.17 -7.64
N GLN A 272 16.48 -24.26 -8.84
CA GLN A 272 17.63 -23.45 -9.24
C GLN A 272 17.20 -22.08 -9.80
N GLU A 273 16.06 -22.01 -10.50
CA GLU A 273 15.54 -20.74 -11.03
C GLU A 273 14.99 -19.80 -9.94
N ARG A 274 14.43 -20.33 -8.83
CA ARG A 274 13.90 -19.50 -7.73
C ARG A 274 14.94 -19.01 -6.72
N LEU A 275 16.18 -19.50 -6.78
CA LEU A 275 17.28 -19.05 -5.92
C LEU A 275 18.13 -17.96 -6.59
N ILE A 276 17.87 -17.66 -7.87
CA ILE A 276 18.66 -16.72 -8.69
C ILE A 276 17.86 -15.43 -9.03
N GLN A 277 16.58 -15.33 -8.65
CA GLN A 277 15.75 -14.12 -8.77
C GLN A 277 15.41 -13.54 -7.41
#